data_AF-A0AA35QTH0-F1
#
_entry.id   AF-A0AA35QTH0-F1
#
_cell.length_a   1.000
_cell.length_b   1.000
_cell.length_c   1.000
_cell.angle_alpha   90.00
_cell.angle_beta   90.00
_cell.angle_gamma   90.00
#
_symmetry.space_group_name_H-M   'P 1'
#
loop_
_entity.id
_entity.type
_entity.pdbx_description
1 polymer ?
#
loop_
_entity_poly.entity_id
_entity_poly.type
_entity_poly.pdbx_seq_one_letter_code
_entity_poly.pdbx_strand_id
1 'polypeptide(L)'
;MYKCTGSTLVIKGKCNSIVLDNCKKCALVFDDVISSCEIINCQSTQVQVNGKCPTVSIDKTDGCQVYLSKVSVSCEIVSAKSSEMNICVPKGTDGEFSEHPVPEQFKTMWNGKQLVTTASDLNL
;
A
#
# COMPACT_ATOMS: atom_id res chain seq x y z
N MET A 1 -2.35 0.99 14.93
CA MET A 1 -2.53 2.45 15.05
C MET A 1 -4.00 2.76 14.75
N TYR A 2 -4.71 3.46 15.64
CA TYR A 2 -6.16 3.65 15.51
C TYR A 2 -6.56 5.10 15.80
N LYS A 3 -7.41 5.69 14.94
CA LYS A 3 -7.96 7.06 15.12
C LYS A 3 -6.91 8.16 15.34
N CYS A 4 -5.74 8.01 14.74
CA CYS A 4 -4.70 9.01 14.81
C CYS A 4 -4.87 10.06 13.71
N THR A 5 -4.44 11.29 13.95
CA THR A 5 -4.44 12.37 12.95
C THR A 5 -3.12 13.12 13.01
N GLY A 6 -2.50 13.40 11.86
CA GLY A 6 -1.28 14.22 11.78
C GLY A 6 -0.08 13.63 12.51
N SER A 7 -0.02 12.30 12.64
CA SER A 7 0.93 11.59 13.50
C SER A 7 1.84 10.67 12.72
N THR A 8 3.10 10.58 13.15
CA THR A 8 4.09 9.64 12.62
C THR A 8 4.40 8.57 13.66
N LEU A 9 4.30 7.29 13.27
CA LEU A 9 4.67 6.14 14.09
C LEU A 9 5.88 5.43 13.46
N VAL A 10 6.90 5.16 14.28
CA VAL A 10 8.09 4.39 13.86
C VAL A 10 8.17 3.11 14.69
N ILE A 11 8.16 1.96 14.02
CA ILE A 11 8.27 0.63 14.63
C ILE A 11 9.65 0.05 14.28
N LYS A 12 10.50 -0.11 15.29
CA LYS A 12 11.82 -0.72 15.12
C LYS A 12 11.77 -2.23 15.38
N GLY A 13 12.54 -2.97 14.60
CA GLY A 13 12.60 -4.43 14.68
C GLY A 13 11.43 -5.13 14.00
N LYS A 14 11.26 -6.40 14.33
CA LYS A 14 10.33 -7.30 13.65
C LYS A 14 9.08 -7.51 14.46
N CYS A 15 7.93 -7.39 13.81
CA CYS A 15 6.63 -7.72 14.40
C CYS A 15 5.85 -8.69 13.49
N ASN A 16 4.74 -9.24 14.01
CA ASN A 16 3.95 -10.19 13.24
C ASN A 16 3.19 -9.50 12.10
N SER A 17 2.38 -8.50 12.45
CA SER A 17 1.57 -7.70 11.52
C SER A 17 1.37 -6.28 12.07
N ILE A 18 0.98 -5.36 11.19
CA ILE A 18 0.64 -3.98 11.53
C ILE A 18 -0.72 -3.64 10.93
N VAL A 19 -1.56 -2.94 11.70
CA VAL A 19 -2.85 -2.41 11.22
C VAL A 19 -2.93 -0.92 11.51
N LEU A 20 -3.20 -0.13 10.47
CA LEU A 20 -3.60 1.27 10.51
C LEU A 20 -5.09 1.32 10.23
N ASP A 21 -5.88 1.74 11.23
CA ASP A 21 -7.33 1.86 11.07
C ASP A 21 -7.81 3.27 11.43
N ASN A 22 -8.64 3.83 10.55
CA ASN A 22 -9.31 5.12 10.76
C ASN A 22 -8.35 6.29 11.04
N CYS A 23 -7.19 6.31 10.36
CA CYS A 23 -6.15 7.32 10.54
C CYS A 23 -6.16 8.36 9.41
N LYS A 24 -5.81 9.61 9.71
CA LYS A 24 -5.79 10.71 8.73
C LYS A 24 -4.47 11.48 8.74
N LYS A 25 -3.86 11.71 7.59
CA LYS A 25 -2.58 12.45 7.49
C LYS A 25 -1.49 11.82 8.38
N CYS A 26 -1.39 10.49 8.35
CA CYS A 26 -0.49 9.74 9.21
C CYS A 26 0.63 9.09 8.40
N ALA A 27 1.81 8.97 9.01
CA ALA A 27 2.94 8.24 8.46
C ALA A 27 3.30 7.05 9.36
N LEU A 28 3.55 5.89 8.74
CA LEU A 28 4.10 4.70 9.40
C LEU A 28 5.46 4.39 8.77
N VAL A 29 6.48 4.20 9.60
CA VAL A 29 7.76 3.60 9.19
C VAL A 29 7.98 2.34 10.02
N PHE A 30 8.30 1.21 9.37
CA PHE A 30 8.58 -0.03 10.09
C PHE A 30 9.72 -0.83 9.46
N ASP A 31 10.40 -1.65 10.26
CA ASP A 31 11.50 -2.49 9.76
C ASP A 31 10.96 -3.77 9.09
N ASP A 32 10.50 -4.75 9.87
CA ASP A 32 10.02 -6.03 9.31
C ASP A 32 8.63 -6.41 9.83
N VAL A 33 7.81 -6.99 8.93
CA VAL A 33 6.60 -7.76 9.30
C VAL A 33 6.73 -9.19 8.82
N ILE A 34 6.18 -10.13 9.60
CA ILE A 34 6.13 -11.55 9.24
C ILE A 34 5.02 -11.82 8.23
N SER A 35 3.86 -11.18 8.38
CA SER A 35 2.68 -11.40 7.53
C SER A 35 2.35 -10.18 6.67
N SER A 36 1.83 -9.11 7.27
CA SER A 36 1.15 -8.04 6.53
C SER A 36 1.20 -6.68 7.22
N CYS A 37 1.06 -5.64 6.42
CA CYS A 37 0.69 -4.29 6.86
C CYS A 37 -0.66 -3.92 6.23
N GLU A 38 -1.65 -3.61 7.04
CA GLU A 38 -3.02 -3.32 6.62
C GLU A 38 -3.36 -1.86 6.88
N ILE A 39 -3.88 -1.17 5.87
CA ILE A 39 -4.32 0.21 5.92
C ILE A 39 -5.81 0.23 5.61
N ILE A 40 -6.62 0.54 6.61
CA ILE A 40 -8.07 0.35 6.60
C ILE A 40 -8.74 1.67 7.00
N ASN A 41 -9.77 2.11 6.26
CA ASN A 41 -10.54 3.33 6.57
C ASN A 41 -9.68 4.60 6.73
N CYS A 42 -8.53 4.69 6.06
CA CYS A 42 -7.58 5.78 6.26
C CYS A 42 -7.73 6.87 5.19
N GLN A 43 -7.10 8.01 5.43
CA GLN A 43 -7.05 9.11 4.47
C GLN A 43 -5.68 9.79 4.48
N SER A 44 -5.08 10.01 3.32
CA SER A 44 -3.78 10.68 3.16
C SER A 44 -2.69 10.05 4.04
N THR A 45 -2.47 8.74 3.89
CA THR A 45 -1.47 8.00 4.67
C THR A 45 -0.20 7.70 3.88
N GLN A 46 0.93 7.70 4.57
CA GLN A 46 2.22 7.25 4.03
C GLN A 46 2.72 6.05 4.83
N VAL A 47 3.18 5.02 4.16
CA VAL A 47 3.70 3.80 4.79
C VAL A 47 5.06 3.49 4.17
N GLN A 48 6.09 3.32 5.00
CA GLN A 48 7.42 2.93 4.56
C GLN A 48 7.88 1.67 5.29
N VAL A 49 8.36 0.71 4.50
CA VAL A 49 9.05 -0.49 5.01
C VAL A 49 10.55 -0.34 4.77
N ASN A 50 11.37 -0.58 5.80
CA ASN A 50 12.83 -0.58 5.69
C ASN A 50 13.39 -1.98 5.39
N GLY A 51 12.71 -3.03 5.89
CA GLY A 51 13.09 -4.44 5.77
C GLY A 51 12.12 -5.21 4.89
N LYS A 52 11.65 -6.36 5.38
CA LYS A 52 10.75 -7.27 4.66
C LYS A 52 9.28 -7.02 5.02
N CYS A 53 8.43 -7.06 3.99
CA CYS A 53 6.98 -7.08 4.12
C CYS A 53 6.42 -7.96 2.99
N PRO A 54 5.80 -9.11 3.29
CA PRO A 54 5.23 -9.97 2.26
C PRO A 54 4.02 -9.33 1.55
N THR A 55 3.12 -8.70 2.30
CA THR A 55 1.87 -8.16 1.75
C THR A 55 1.51 -6.82 2.39
N VAL A 56 1.11 -5.86 1.55
CA VAL A 56 0.42 -4.64 1.99
C VAL A 56 -1.02 -4.68 1.50
N SER A 57 -1.97 -4.50 2.42
CA SER A 57 -3.40 -4.45 2.10
C SER A 57 -3.94 -3.03 2.31
N ILE A 58 -4.66 -2.49 1.34
CA ILE A 58 -5.24 -1.15 1.36
C ILE A 58 -6.76 -1.26 1.14
N ASP A 59 -7.54 -1.14 2.21
CA ASP A 59 -9.01 -1.25 2.19
C ASP A 59 -9.69 0.06 2.60
N LYS A 60 -10.71 0.49 1.86
CA LYS A 60 -11.52 1.70 2.17
C LYS A 60 -10.65 2.93 2.48
N THR A 61 -9.56 3.12 1.75
CA THR A 61 -8.59 4.18 2.03
C THR A 61 -8.40 5.08 0.82
N ASP A 62 -8.44 6.40 1.05
CA ASP A 62 -8.29 7.42 0.00
C ASP A 62 -6.97 8.18 0.20
N GLY A 63 -6.06 8.06 -0.76
CA GLY A 63 -4.72 8.64 -0.69
C GLY A 63 -3.78 7.81 0.19
N CYS A 64 -3.06 6.88 -0.43
CA CYS A 64 -2.09 6.04 0.27
C CYS A 64 -0.80 5.86 -0.56
N GLN A 65 0.32 6.28 0.02
CA GLN A 65 1.65 6.07 -0.58
C GLN A 65 2.40 4.99 0.18
N VAL A 66 2.87 3.96 -0.53
CA VAL A 66 3.62 2.84 0.05
C VAL A 66 5.04 2.84 -0.48
N TYR A 67 6.02 3.14 0.37
CA TYR A 67 7.44 3.13 0.09
C TYR A 67 8.04 1.78 0.42
N LEU A 68 8.47 1.05 -0.61
CA LEU A 68 9.11 -0.25 -0.48
C LEU A 68 10.61 -0.10 -0.23
N SER A 69 11.21 -1.08 0.45
CA SER A 69 12.67 -1.24 0.51
C SER A 69 13.16 -2.04 -0.69
N LYS A 70 14.49 -2.04 -0.91
CA LYS A 70 15.16 -2.94 -1.87
C LYS A 70 14.86 -4.43 -1.58
N VAL A 71 14.53 -4.76 -0.33
CA VAL A 71 14.28 -6.13 0.13
C VAL A 71 12.79 -6.51 0.08
N SER A 72 11.89 -5.53 -0.01
CA SER A 72 10.44 -5.72 -0.09
C SER A 72 9.88 -5.41 -1.48
N VAL A 73 10.71 -5.34 -2.53
CA VAL A 73 10.25 -5.10 -3.91
C VAL A 73 9.27 -6.16 -4.42
N SER A 74 9.33 -7.37 -3.85
CA SER A 74 8.40 -8.47 -4.13
C SER A 74 7.14 -8.46 -3.26
N CYS A 75 6.87 -7.36 -2.55
CA CYS A 75 5.69 -7.22 -1.72
C CYS A 75 4.42 -7.27 -2.59
N GLU A 76 3.46 -8.10 -2.20
CA GLU A 76 2.15 -8.16 -2.83
C GLU A 76 1.29 -6.99 -2.36
N ILE A 77 0.65 -6.31 -3.30
CA ILE A 77 -0.28 -5.22 -3.00
C ILE A 77 -1.69 -5.71 -3.24
N VAL A 78 -2.50 -5.73 -2.18
CA VAL A 78 -3.92 -6.05 -2.22
C VAL A 78 -4.71 -4.78 -1.98
N SER A 79 -5.64 -4.44 -2.87
CA SER A 79 -6.47 -3.24 -2.72
C SER A 79 -7.96 -3.57 -2.85
N ALA A 80 -8.78 -2.85 -2.08
CA ALA A 80 -10.23 -2.93 -2.14
C ALA A 80 -10.87 -1.60 -1.75
N LYS A 81 -11.78 -1.09 -2.59
CA LYS A 81 -12.55 0.14 -2.31
C LYS A 81 -11.66 1.34 -1.90
N SER A 82 -10.50 1.45 -2.52
CA SER A 82 -9.48 2.45 -2.18
C SER A 82 -9.14 3.25 -3.43
N SER A 83 -8.70 4.50 -3.25
CA SER A 83 -8.36 5.42 -4.33
C SER A 83 -7.04 6.15 -4.06
N GLU A 84 -6.44 6.74 -5.10
CA GLU A 84 -5.21 7.55 -5.00
C GLU A 84 -4.04 6.78 -4.36
N MET A 85 -3.88 5.51 -4.77
CA MET A 85 -2.86 4.61 -4.24
C MET A 85 -1.60 4.61 -5.12
N ASN A 86 -0.43 4.91 -4.53
CA ASN A 86 0.86 4.86 -5.22
C ASN A 86 1.83 3.92 -4.51
N ILE A 87 2.51 3.08 -5.30
CA ILE A 87 3.64 2.25 -4.84
C ILE A 87 4.94 2.91 -5.25
N CYS A 88 5.72 3.31 -4.27
CA CYS A 88 7.01 3.96 -4.43
C CYS A 88 8.10 2.87 -4.38
N VAL A 89 8.62 2.50 -5.56
CA VAL A 89 9.69 1.51 -5.72
C VAL A 89 11.04 2.23 -5.73
N PRO A 90 12.01 1.82 -4.90
CA PRO A 90 13.31 2.48 -4.83
C PRO A 90 14.07 2.33 -6.15
N LYS A 91 14.69 3.42 -6.61
CA LYS A 91 15.53 3.47 -7.83
C LYS A 91 16.93 3.96 -7.46
N GLY A 92 17.96 3.36 -8.07
CA GLY A 92 19.32 3.89 -7.98
C GLY A 92 19.86 4.07 -6.55
N THR A 93 20.28 5.31 -6.25
CA THR A 93 20.85 5.73 -4.96
C THR A 93 19.79 5.92 -3.88
N ASP A 94 20.22 5.89 -2.62
CA ASP A 94 19.30 5.98 -1.48
C ASP A 94 18.52 7.31 -1.49
N GLY A 95 17.19 7.21 -1.34
CA GLY A 95 16.27 8.36 -1.30
C GLY A 95 15.49 8.61 -2.60
N GLU A 96 15.84 7.94 -3.71
CA GLU A 96 15.09 8.05 -4.97
C GLU A 96 14.04 6.94 -5.12
N PHE A 97 12.82 7.32 -5.50
CA PHE A 97 11.71 6.40 -5.74
C PHE A 97 11.05 6.69 -7.08
N SER A 98 10.63 5.64 -7.78
CA SER A 98 9.58 5.77 -8.79
C SER A 98 8.23 5.47 -8.22
N GLU A 99 7.28 6.34 -8.52
CA GLU A 99 5.88 6.14 -8.17
C GLU A 99 5.16 5.37 -9.28
N HIS A 100 4.41 4.35 -8.87
CA HIS A 100 3.58 3.54 -9.74
C HIS A 100 2.15 3.57 -9.20
N PRO A 101 1.19 4.19 -9.90
CA PRO A 101 -0.20 4.21 -9.44
C PRO A 101 -0.80 2.81 -9.53
N VAL A 102 -1.55 2.41 -8.50
CA VAL A 102 -2.30 1.14 -8.48
C VAL A 102 -3.60 1.33 -9.26
N PRO A 103 -3.94 0.43 -10.22
CA PRO A 103 -5.24 0.47 -10.87
C PRO A 103 -6.39 0.34 -9.88
N GLU A 104 -7.31 1.30 -9.94
CA GLU A 104 -8.49 1.37 -9.07
C GLU A 104 -9.82 1.17 -9.83
N GLN A 105 -9.78 1.15 -11.16
CA GLN A 105 -10.94 0.87 -12.01
C GLN A 105 -10.78 -0.45 -12.77
N PHE A 106 -11.83 -1.26 -12.80
CA PHE A 106 -11.83 -2.57 -13.45
C PHE A 106 -12.99 -2.68 -14.45
N LYS A 107 -12.70 -3.25 -15.62
CA LYS A 107 -13.69 -3.57 -16.63
C LYS A 107 -14.01 -5.05 -16.56
N THR A 108 -15.29 -5.38 -16.40
CA THR A 108 -15.76 -6.77 -16.42
C THR A 108 -16.67 -7.00 -17.62
N MET A 109 -16.39 -8.05 -18.40
CA MET A 109 -17.19 -8.44 -19.56
C MET A 109 -17.61 -9.90 -19.48
N TRP A 110 -18.79 -10.23 -20.03
CA TRP A 110 -19.22 -11.59 -20.27
C TRP A 110 -18.66 -12.08 -21.61
N ASN A 111 -17.84 -13.13 -21.62
CA ASN A 111 -17.21 -13.65 -22.85
C ASN A 111 -18.00 -14.78 -23.54
N GLY A 112 -19.26 -14.99 -23.16
CA GLY A 112 -20.07 -16.12 -23.59
C GLY A 112 -19.99 -17.34 -22.66
N LYS A 113 -19.05 -17.39 -21.71
CA LYS A 113 -18.87 -18.50 -20.76
C LYS A 113 -18.70 -18.04 -19.30
N GLN A 114 -17.94 -16.98 -19.07
CA GLN A 114 -17.62 -16.49 -17.74
C GLN A 114 -17.41 -14.98 -17.75
N LEU A 115 -17.39 -14.40 -16.55
CA LEU A 115 -16.93 -13.03 -16.34
C LEU A 115 -15.41 -13.00 -16.45
N VAL A 116 -14.90 -12.05 -17.24
CA VAL A 116 -13.47 -11.76 -17.35
C VAL A 116 -13.27 -10.31 -16.94
N THR A 117 -12.38 -10.10 -15.98
CA THR A 117 -12.07 -8.78 -15.43
C THR A 117 -10.65 -8.38 -15.78
N THR A 118 -10.48 -7.16 -16.26
CA THR A 118 -9.18 -6.54 -16.50
C THR A 118 -9.09 -5.24 -15.73
N ALA A 119 -7.91 -4.93 -15.21
CA ALA A 119 -7.63 -3.57 -14.76
C ALA A 119 -7.74 -2.61 -15.95
N SER A 120 -8.31 -1.43 -15.73
CA SER A 120 -8.29 -0.36 -16.73
C SER A 120 -6.96 0.36 -16.59
N ASP A 121 -6.20 0.46 -17.69
CA ASP A 121 -4.89 1.10 -17.65
C ASP A 121 -5.04 2.58 -17.26
N LEU A 122 -4.31 3.01 -16.22
CA LEU A 122 -4.16 4.43 -15.90
C LEU A 122 -3.18 5.14 -16.83
N ASN A 123 -2.39 4.41 -17.63
CA ASN A 123 -1.36 4.92 -18.53
C ASN A 123 -1.39 4.19 -19.88
N LEU A 124 -2.21 4.68 -20.81
CA LEU A 124 -1.98 4.54 -22.26
C LEU A 124 -1.60 5.91 -22.81
#